data_AF-A0A378IJC9-F1
#
_entry.id   AF-A0A378IJC9-F1
#
_cell.length_a   1.000
_cell.length_b   1.000
_cell.length_c   1.000
_cell.angle_alpha   90.00
_cell.angle_beta   90.00
_cell.angle_gamma   90.00
#
_symmetry.space_group_name_H-M   'P 1'
#
loop_
_entity.id
_entity.type
_entity.pdbx_description
1 polymer ?
#
loop_
_entity_poly.entity_id
_entity_poly.type
_entity_poly.pdbx_seq_one_letter_code
_entity_poly.pdbx_strand_id
1 'polypeptide(L)'
;MKFKELTTNALSSNVKTLSEIYASFLFIKPRKDKVIRLKKEYKPDFYAHGRITQYYMDQRNDANLVREATNAISALDIFNDYNNPEASLKLHISLNEISELDHSVILNLISFLIKESESADNELSFKFKIIQPECLDNRFKNTDQFTVYFDNYSSIADIINLAEKIDAFLKSQNVQENQIQLGPKDSFGFNSFVSARFDTLKLLKKYGEFPFFDLELKKFFERHSKDELKNLPVGTLDAVFDKIFTLRLKPDTCDEGDYVISAIDLITLDERYKKDISDYQEYMEEFSKAIQHEFDELIKNPEVYLGVTDQKQDYSGEKATEKEHQGVEDAQTDNDKVELATDLDCTSPNSVLFSLDSKDSNFRESFPDLSSWTNDADHAETPEAPLSRPLRPKLNPQAVHHFQNLLDQIKAKSEKFNRNNNRLKEETAVKLHKNLNAEFIQYQSGKIEFDQFKERCSEHINISRPILEVHTGWKELFINVLKTITSLGIVPLYHYINSNRQTFFNKVNTDSINKVDKIEKTLNTLKEDIRGESFDAGFVQ
;
A
#
# COMPACT_ATOMS: atom_id res chain seq x y z
N MET A 1 34.01 9.69 -7.46
CA MET A 1 33.37 10.02 -6.16
C MET A 1 32.19 9.08 -6.01
N LYS A 2 32.00 8.51 -4.83
CA LYS A 2 30.96 7.50 -4.60
C LYS A 2 29.58 8.14 -4.48
N PHE A 3 28.51 7.38 -4.72
CA PHE A 3 27.15 7.91 -4.65
C PHE A 3 26.82 8.47 -3.26
N LYS A 4 27.27 7.81 -2.18
CA LYS A 4 27.10 8.30 -0.79
C LYS A 4 27.78 9.64 -0.49
N GLU A 5 28.73 10.05 -1.32
CA GLU A 5 29.46 11.32 -1.18
C GLU A 5 28.75 12.47 -1.93
N LEU A 6 27.74 12.14 -2.75
CA LEU A 6 26.92 13.11 -3.47
C LEU A 6 25.90 13.72 -2.50
N THR A 7 25.77 15.04 -2.49
CA THR A 7 24.66 15.68 -1.78
C THR A 7 23.41 15.70 -2.65
N THR A 8 22.22 15.76 -2.05
CA THR A 8 20.97 15.96 -2.79
C THR A 8 21.02 17.22 -3.67
N ASN A 9 21.68 18.29 -3.22
CA ASN A 9 21.87 19.50 -4.03
C ASN A 9 22.81 19.28 -5.22
N ALA A 10 23.89 18.52 -5.04
CA ALA A 10 24.81 18.18 -6.13
C ALA A 10 24.13 17.25 -7.15
N LEU A 11 23.41 16.23 -6.68
CA LEU A 11 22.57 15.40 -7.55
C LEU A 11 21.58 16.26 -8.32
N SER A 12 20.92 17.19 -7.62
CA SER A 12 19.90 18.03 -8.24
C SER A 12 20.47 18.98 -9.30
N SER A 13 21.62 19.57 -9.03
CA SER A 13 22.28 20.49 -9.97
C SER A 13 22.72 19.78 -11.27
N ASN A 14 22.98 18.47 -11.21
CA ASN A 14 23.36 17.67 -12.38
C ASN A 14 22.16 17.21 -13.24
N VAL A 15 20.94 17.21 -12.69
CA VAL A 15 19.74 16.76 -13.39
C VAL A 15 18.86 17.96 -13.71
N LYS A 16 19.02 18.52 -14.92
CA LYS A 16 18.33 19.74 -15.37
C LYS A 16 16.79 19.65 -15.37
N THR A 17 16.23 18.45 -15.36
CA THR A 17 14.78 18.14 -15.50
C THR A 17 14.10 17.80 -14.18
N LEU A 18 14.57 18.35 -13.08
CA LEU A 18 14.03 18.05 -11.75
C LEU A 18 12.76 18.81 -11.44
N SER A 19 11.78 18.07 -10.93
CA SER A 19 10.47 18.64 -10.62
C SER A 19 10.18 18.77 -9.14
N GLU A 20 10.62 17.85 -8.29
CA GLU A 20 10.24 17.82 -6.87
C GLU A 20 11.19 16.93 -6.02
N ILE A 21 11.46 17.37 -4.79
CA ILE A 21 12.04 16.54 -3.73
C ILE A 21 10.90 16.10 -2.80
N TYR A 22 10.74 14.80 -2.55
CA TYR A 22 9.67 14.29 -1.69
C TYR A 22 10.19 13.23 -0.72
N ALA A 23 10.20 13.56 0.57
CA ALA A 23 10.73 12.72 1.63
C ALA A 23 12.14 12.20 1.30
N SER A 24 12.28 10.90 1.07
CA SER A 24 13.55 10.23 0.77
C SER A 24 13.92 10.19 -0.71
N PHE A 25 13.08 10.72 -1.61
CA PHE A 25 13.23 10.55 -3.04
C PHE A 25 13.34 11.88 -3.79
N LEU A 26 13.99 11.81 -4.94
CA LEU A 26 14.11 12.87 -5.92
C LEU A 26 13.31 12.46 -7.17
N PHE A 27 12.28 13.25 -7.54
CA PHE A 27 11.42 12.96 -8.69
C PHE A 27 11.89 13.69 -9.94
N ILE A 28 12.09 12.91 -11.00
CA ILE A 28 12.53 13.36 -12.32
C ILE A 28 11.36 13.20 -13.28
N LYS A 29 10.92 14.31 -13.87
CA LYS A 29 9.84 14.38 -14.85
C LYS A 29 10.42 14.83 -16.19
N PRO A 30 10.74 13.89 -17.10
CA PRO A 30 11.18 14.23 -18.46
C PRO A 30 10.14 15.06 -19.21
N ARG A 31 10.52 15.61 -20.37
CA ARG A 31 9.63 16.48 -21.16
C ARG A 31 8.34 15.77 -21.56
N LYS A 32 7.22 16.51 -21.52
CA LYS A 32 5.86 16.00 -21.74
C LYS A 32 5.36 16.11 -23.18
N ASP A 33 6.16 16.66 -24.08
CA ASP A 33 5.79 16.92 -25.49
C ASP A 33 5.91 15.67 -26.38
N LYS A 34 6.39 14.55 -25.83
CA LYS A 34 6.44 13.29 -26.55
C LYS A 34 5.05 12.85 -26.98
N VAL A 35 4.95 12.56 -28.28
CA VAL A 35 3.76 11.98 -28.89
C VAL A 35 3.86 10.47 -28.86
N ILE A 36 2.91 9.83 -28.18
CA ILE A 36 2.76 8.36 -28.17
C ILE A 36 1.60 8.01 -29.10
N ARG A 37 1.80 7.10 -30.04
CA ARG A 37 0.77 6.65 -30.99
C ARG A 37 -0.39 5.99 -30.25
N LEU A 38 -0.09 5.09 -29.31
CA LEU A 38 -1.12 4.44 -28.49
C LEU A 38 -1.94 5.47 -27.71
N LYS A 39 -1.32 6.54 -27.21
CA LYS A 39 -2.08 7.62 -26.55
C LYS A 39 -3.04 8.30 -27.51
N LYS A 40 -2.65 8.56 -28.76
CA LYS A 40 -3.56 9.12 -29.78
C LYS A 40 -4.69 8.16 -30.13
N GLU A 41 -4.42 6.86 -30.17
CA GLU A 41 -5.42 5.84 -30.49
C GLU A 41 -6.47 5.68 -29.37
N TYR A 42 -6.01 5.55 -28.13
CA TYR A 42 -6.87 5.32 -26.97
C TYR A 42 -7.35 6.62 -26.30
N LYS A 43 -6.80 7.78 -26.68
CA LYS A 43 -7.23 9.13 -26.26
C LYS A 43 -7.14 10.10 -27.46
N PRO A 44 -8.05 9.97 -28.45
CA PRO A 44 -7.99 10.76 -29.69
C PRO A 44 -8.26 12.25 -29.47
N ASP A 45 -9.15 12.60 -28.54
CA ASP A 45 -9.36 13.98 -28.11
C ASP A 45 -8.48 14.29 -26.89
N PHE A 46 -7.63 15.31 -27.04
CA PHE A 46 -6.73 15.78 -26.00
C PHE A 46 -7.48 16.25 -24.74
N TYR A 47 -8.67 16.85 -24.92
CA TYR A 47 -9.49 17.42 -23.86
C TYR A 47 -10.46 16.41 -23.23
N ALA A 48 -10.80 15.34 -23.95
CA ALA A 48 -11.65 14.28 -23.41
C ALA A 48 -10.88 13.29 -22.53
N HIS A 49 -11.62 12.49 -21.77
CA HIS A 49 -11.06 11.29 -21.15
C HIS A 49 -10.70 10.27 -22.23
N GLY A 50 -9.54 9.63 -22.11
CA GLY A 50 -9.22 8.49 -22.97
C GLY A 50 -9.96 7.24 -22.49
N ARG A 51 -10.06 6.23 -23.35
CA ARG A 51 -10.82 4.99 -23.13
C ARG A 51 -10.49 4.31 -21.80
N ILE A 52 -9.20 4.21 -21.47
CA ILE A 52 -8.73 3.65 -20.19
C ILE A 52 -9.23 4.48 -19.00
N THR A 53 -9.18 5.81 -19.10
CA THR A 53 -9.66 6.69 -18.03
C THR A 53 -11.18 6.61 -17.89
N GLN A 54 -11.90 6.56 -19.03
CA GLN A 54 -13.35 6.44 -19.06
C GLN A 54 -13.81 5.12 -18.42
N TYR A 55 -13.17 4.00 -18.76
CA TYR A 55 -13.43 2.71 -18.12
C TYR A 55 -13.42 2.80 -16.59
N TYR A 56 -12.37 3.38 -15.99
CA TYR A 56 -12.31 3.53 -14.53
C TYR A 56 -13.37 4.49 -13.97
N MET A 57 -13.74 5.51 -14.72
CA MET A 57 -14.82 6.42 -14.31
C MET A 57 -16.15 5.69 -14.29
N ASP A 58 -16.44 4.88 -15.31
CA ASP A 58 -17.68 4.11 -15.39
C ASP A 58 -17.77 3.10 -14.25
N GLN A 59 -16.68 2.37 -13.97
CA GLN A 59 -16.63 1.44 -12.82
C GLN A 59 -16.82 2.17 -11.48
N ARG A 60 -16.26 3.36 -11.32
CA ARG A 60 -16.42 4.18 -10.10
C ARG A 60 -17.80 4.81 -9.95
N ASN A 61 -18.53 4.97 -11.04
CA ASN A 61 -19.89 5.49 -11.02
C ASN A 61 -20.90 4.41 -10.60
N ASP A 62 -20.53 3.13 -10.64
CA ASP A 62 -21.31 2.05 -10.04
C ASP A 62 -21.14 2.05 -8.52
N ALA A 63 -22.07 2.70 -7.82
CA ALA A 63 -22.06 2.83 -6.37
C ALA A 63 -22.14 1.48 -5.64
N ASN A 64 -22.81 0.48 -6.21
CA ASN A 64 -22.90 -0.84 -5.59
C ASN A 64 -21.56 -1.54 -5.67
N LEU A 65 -20.95 -1.53 -6.85
CA LEU A 65 -19.62 -2.10 -7.06
C LEU A 65 -18.57 -1.46 -6.16
N VAL A 66 -18.53 -0.13 -6.09
CA VAL A 66 -17.59 0.61 -5.24
C VAL A 66 -17.79 0.25 -3.76
N ARG A 67 -19.04 0.12 -3.31
CA ARG A 67 -19.37 -0.29 -1.93
C ARG A 67 -18.87 -1.71 -1.64
N GLU A 68 -19.14 -2.67 -2.52
CA GLU A 68 -18.69 -4.06 -2.37
C GLU A 68 -17.17 -4.16 -2.36
N ALA A 69 -16.51 -3.50 -3.30
CA ALA A 69 -15.06 -3.40 -3.37
C ALA A 69 -14.46 -2.79 -2.09
N THR A 70 -15.07 -1.72 -1.59
CA THR A 70 -14.66 -1.05 -0.35
C THR A 70 -14.82 -1.98 0.84
N ASN A 71 -15.94 -2.71 0.94
CA ASN A 71 -16.18 -3.67 2.01
C ASN A 71 -15.16 -4.80 1.98
N ALA A 72 -14.90 -5.40 0.81
CA ALA A 72 -13.90 -6.44 0.63
C ALA A 72 -12.50 -5.97 1.05
N ILE A 73 -12.16 -4.71 0.76
CA ILE A 73 -10.82 -4.19 1.04
C ILE A 73 -10.65 -3.61 2.44
N SER A 74 -11.73 -3.14 3.07
CA SER A 74 -11.70 -2.60 4.43
C SER A 74 -11.16 -3.60 5.47
N ALA A 75 -11.29 -4.90 5.18
CA ALA A 75 -10.76 -5.98 6.00
C ALA A 75 -9.22 -6.09 5.99
N LEU A 76 -8.54 -5.42 5.05
CA LEU A 76 -7.13 -5.66 4.76
C LEU A 76 -6.15 -4.66 5.39
N ASP A 77 -6.62 -3.57 6.00
CA ASP A 77 -5.79 -2.60 6.76
C ASP A 77 -4.58 -1.95 6.01
N ILE A 78 -4.55 -1.99 4.67
CA ILE A 78 -3.32 -1.65 3.88
C ILE A 78 -3.43 -0.36 3.03
N PHE A 79 -4.57 0.34 3.03
CA PHE A 79 -4.90 1.23 1.91
C PHE A 79 -4.83 2.74 2.21
N ASN A 80 -3.78 3.41 1.71
CA ASN A 80 -3.74 4.87 1.61
C ASN A 80 -4.50 5.35 0.37
N ASP A 81 -5.19 6.49 0.48
CA ASP A 81 -5.76 7.17 -0.68
C ASP A 81 -4.64 7.55 -1.66
N TYR A 82 -4.72 6.99 -2.86
CA TYR A 82 -3.73 7.13 -3.91
C TYR A 82 -4.40 7.29 -5.27
N ASN A 83 -4.82 8.53 -5.56
CA ASN A 83 -5.35 8.89 -6.86
C ASN A 83 -4.21 9.25 -7.81
N ASN A 84 -3.64 8.24 -8.47
CA ASN A 84 -2.54 8.43 -9.41
C ASN A 84 -3.00 8.24 -10.88
N PRO A 85 -2.75 9.22 -11.77
CA PRO A 85 -2.98 9.08 -13.21
C PRO A 85 -2.03 8.09 -13.93
N GLU A 86 -0.90 7.69 -13.34
CA GLU A 86 0.01 6.69 -13.92
C GLU A 86 -0.54 5.26 -13.83
N ALA A 87 -0.02 4.33 -14.63
CA ALA A 87 -0.38 2.91 -14.54
C ALA A 87 0.00 2.31 -13.19
N SER A 88 -0.68 1.24 -12.76
CA SER A 88 -0.34 0.56 -11.50
C SER A 88 0.92 -0.30 -11.64
N LEU A 89 1.24 -0.80 -12.84
CA LEU A 89 2.50 -1.47 -13.11
C LEU A 89 3.66 -0.47 -13.06
N LYS A 90 4.69 -0.78 -12.26
CA LYS A 90 5.90 0.02 -12.11
C LYS A 90 7.13 -0.85 -12.26
N LEU A 91 8.23 -0.26 -12.73
CA LEU A 91 9.54 -0.91 -12.66
C LEU A 91 10.34 -0.40 -11.46
N HIS A 92 11.07 -1.30 -10.84
CA HIS A 92 12.03 -1.01 -9.79
C HIS A 92 13.43 -1.40 -10.28
N ILE A 93 14.37 -0.45 -10.22
CA ILE A 93 15.77 -0.73 -10.59
C ILE A 93 16.57 -0.86 -9.30
N SER A 94 17.16 -2.03 -9.11
CA SER A 94 17.83 -2.42 -7.88
C SER A 94 19.33 -2.60 -8.12
N LEU A 95 20.13 -1.80 -7.44
CA LEU A 95 21.59 -1.78 -7.51
C LEU A 95 22.20 -2.24 -6.19
N ASN A 96 23.07 -3.25 -6.22
CA ASN A 96 23.80 -3.71 -5.04
C ASN A 96 24.70 -2.60 -4.50
N GLU A 97 24.61 -2.35 -3.18
CA GLU A 97 25.51 -1.42 -2.49
C GLU A 97 25.64 -0.09 -3.24
N ILE A 98 24.50 0.50 -3.62
CA ILE A 98 24.46 1.73 -4.44
C ILE A 98 25.37 2.83 -3.88
N SER A 99 25.55 2.88 -2.56
CA SER A 99 26.43 3.80 -1.84
C SER A 99 27.89 3.75 -2.32
N GLU A 100 28.36 2.58 -2.77
CA GLU A 100 29.72 2.32 -3.21
C GLU A 100 29.90 2.42 -4.74
N LEU A 101 28.82 2.63 -5.50
CA LEU A 101 28.92 2.89 -6.94
C LEU A 101 29.50 4.28 -7.18
N ASP A 102 30.25 4.41 -8.27
CA ASP A 102 30.68 5.74 -8.72
C ASP A 102 29.45 6.56 -9.12
N HIS A 103 29.38 7.82 -8.70
CA HIS A 103 28.23 8.67 -9.02
C HIS A 103 28.01 8.79 -10.53
N SER A 104 29.05 8.62 -11.35
CA SER A 104 28.97 8.77 -12.80
C SER A 104 28.08 7.69 -13.40
N VAL A 105 28.12 6.48 -12.87
CA VAL A 105 27.21 5.39 -13.25
C VAL A 105 25.75 5.79 -12.98
N ILE A 106 25.48 6.40 -11.83
CA ILE A 106 24.15 6.84 -11.43
C ILE A 106 23.65 7.99 -12.31
N LEU A 107 24.49 9.01 -12.55
CA LEU A 107 24.16 10.13 -13.42
C LEU A 107 23.97 9.68 -14.88
N ASN A 108 24.77 8.73 -15.36
CA ASN A 108 24.60 8.15 -16.69
C ASN A 108 23.31 7.34 -16.79
N LEU A 109 22.94 6.58 -15.76
CA LEU A 109 21.64 5.88 -15.73
C LEU A 109 20.46 6.86 -15.75
N ILE A 110 20.53 7.94 -14.96
CA ILE A 110 19.52 9.00 -14.98
C ILE A 110 19.41 9.61 -16.38
N SER A 111 20.55 9.95 -17.01
CA SER A 111 20.59 10.50 -18.36
C SER A 111 20.02 9.52 -19.39
N PHE A 112 20.35 8.22 -19.26
CA PHE A 112 19.81 7.15 -20.08
C PHE A 112 18.29 7.05 -19.96
N LEU A 113 17.74 7.03 -18.75
CA LEU A 113 16.28 6.97 -18.51
C LEU A 113 15.56 8.21 -19.05
N ILE A 114 16.15 9.41 -18.91
CA ILE A 114 15.59 10.63 -19.52
C ILE A 114 15.53 10.49 -21.05
N LYS A 115 16.63 10.04 -21.68
CA LYS A 115 16.68 9.84 -23.13
C LYS A 115 15.67 8.80 -23.61
N GLU A 116 15.50 7.69 -22.91
CA GLU A 116 14.50 6.68 -23.27
C GLU A 116 13.07 7.19 -23.10
N SER A 117 12.79 7.99 -22.06
CA SER A 117 11.48 8.63 -21.88
C SER A 117 11.17 9.65 -22.99
N GLU A 118 12.18 10.38 -23.46
CA GLU A 118 12.05 11.42 -24.49
C GLU A 118 12.23 10.90 -25.93
N SER A 119 12.71 9.67 -26.13
CA SER A 119 12.99 9.11 -27.45
C SER A 119 11.72 8.96 -28.27
N ALA A 120 11.75 9.38 -29.54
CA ALA A 120 10.64 9.17 -30.48
C ALA A 120 10.58 7.73 -31.04
N ASP A 121 11.58 6.89 -30.74
CA ASP A 121 11.72 5.54 -31.30
C ASP A 121 11.01 4.46 -30.47
N ASN A 122 10.33 4.86 -29.39
CA ASN A 122 9.56 3.95 -28.54
C ASN A 122 8.23 4.59 -28.12
N GLU A 123 7.26 3.75 -27.75
CA GLU A 123 5.91 4.13 -27.32
C GLU A 123 5.82 4.27 -25.79
N LEU A 124 6.86 4.78 -25.13
CA LEU A 124 6.89 4.98 -23.68
C LEU A 124 6.68 6.44 -23.28
N SER A 125 6.00 6.67 -22.16
CA SER A 125 6.09 7.93 -21.44
C SER A 125 6.14 7.63 -19.96
N PHE A 126 7.21 8.03 -19.30
CA PHE A 126 7.35 7.76 -17.88
C PHE A 126 8.07 8.89 -17.15
N LYS A 127 7.75 8.98 -15.86
CA LYS A 127 8.56 9.70 -14.88
C LYS A 127 9.21 8.67 -13.96
N PHE A 128 10.23 9.08 -13.24
CA PHE A 128 10.86 8.17 -12.28
C PHE A 128 11.35 8.93 -11.05
N LYS A 129 11.63 8.20 -9.99
CA LYS A 129 12.27 8.73 -8.80
C LYS A 129 13.53 7.94 -8.48
N ILE A 130 14.48 8.60 -7.84
CA ILE A 130 15.69 8.00 -7.29
C ILE A 130 15.78 8.29 -5.79
N ILE A 131 16.29 7.34 -5.00
CA ILE A 131 16.61 7.55 -3.59
C ILE A 131 17.66 8.67 -3.42
N GLN A 132 17.47 9.53 -2.43
CA GLN A 132 18.46 10.53 -2.06
C GLN A 132 19.70 9.85 -1.44
N PRO A 133 20.93 10.32 -1.74
CA PRO A 133 22.15 9.76 -1.15
C PRO A 133 22.12 9.71 0.39
N GLU A 134 21.53 10.71 1.03
CA GLU A 134 21.42 10.82 2.49
C GLU A 134 20.37 9.89 3.10
N CYS A 135 19.50 9.31 2.26
CA CYS A 135 18.40 8.43 2.67
C CYS A 135 18.67 6.94 2.41
N LEU A 136 19.94 6.58 2.18
CA LEU A 136 20.38 5.19 2.04
C LEU A 136 20.32 4.46 3.39
N ASP A 137 19.11 4.13 3.81
CA ASP A 137 18.86 3.22 4.92
C ASP A 137 19.02 1.75 4.49
N ASN A 138 18.81 0.83 5.43
CA ASN A 138 18.95 -0.60 5.17
C ASN A 138 18.03 -1.11 4.04
N ARG A 139 16.87 -0.48 3.80
CA ARG A 139 15.92 -0.94 2.77
C ARG A 139 16.41 -0.57 1.37
N PHE A 140 16.89 0.65 1.18
CA PHE A 140 17.31 1.15 -0.13
C PHE A 140 18.78 0.90 -0.44
N LYS A 141 19.49 0.20 0.44
CA LYS A 141 20.88 -0.19 0.23
C LYS A 141 21.06 -1.00 -1.05
N ASN A 142 20.13 -1.92 -1.30
CA ASN A 142 20.27 -2.99 -2.30
C ASN A 142 19.06 -3.18 -3.23
N THR A 143 17.93 -2.55 -2.92
CA THR A 143 16.67 -2.72 -3.65
C THR A 143 15.93 -1.40 -3.75
N ASP A 144 15.02 -1.26 -4.73
CA ASP A 144 14.06 -0.15 -4.83
C ASP A 144 14.70 1.26 -4.96
N GLN A 145 15.93 1.39 -5.45
CA GLN A 145 16.58 2.71 -5.51
C GLN A 145 16.00 3.61 -6.58
N PHE A 146 15.56 3.03 -7.70
CA PHE A 146 14.76 3.73 -8.69
C PHE A 146 13.36 3.14 -8.77
N THR A 147 12.36 3.98 -9.00
CA THR A 147 11.01 3.55 -9.39
C THR A 147 10.58 4.30 -10.63
N VAL A 148 10.20 3.57 -11.67
CA VAL A 148 9.72 4.09 -12.96
C VAL A 148 8.20 3.96 -13.01
N TYR A 149 7.54 5.09 -13.27
CA TYR A 149 6.09 5.24 -13.31
C TYR A 149 5.64 5.54 -14.74
N PHE A 150 4.86 4.65 -15.34
CA PHE A 150 4.42 4.77 -16.73
C PHE A 150 3.11 5.53 -16.85
N ASP A 151 2.98 6.32 -17.91
CA ASP A 151 1.69 6.77 -18.41
C ASP A 151 0.88 5.53 -18.86
N ASN A 152 -0.43 5.51 -18.59
CA ASN A 152 -1.34 4.40 -18.94
C ASN A 152 -1.28 3.99 -20.41
N TYR A 153 -0.87 4.90 -21.29
CA TYR A 153 -0.80 4.68 -22.72
C TYR A 153 0.56 4.17 -23.21
N SER A 154 1.51 3.90 -22.30
CA SER A 154 2.81 3.33 -22.66
C SER A 154 2.65 1.89 -23.17
N SER A 155 3.39 1.51 -24.22
CA SER A 155 3.35 0.14 -24.76
C SER A 155 3.95 -0.88 -23.79
N ILE A 156 3.25 -2.00 -23.56
CA ILE A 156 3.76 -3.11 -22.74
C ILE A 156 5.06 -3.69 -23.34
N ALA A 157 5.13 -3.86 -24.66
CA ALA A 157 6.33 -4.39 -25.31
C ALA A 157 7.55 -3.47 -25.10
N ASP A 158 7.34 -2.16 -25.14
CA ASP A 158 8.44 -1.22 -24.92
C ASP A 158 8.86 -1.13 -23.46
N ILE A 159 7.99 -1.46 -22.50
CA ILE A 159 8.39 -1.60 -21.09
C ILE A 159 9.38 -2.77 -20.94
N ILE A 160 9.12 -3.89 -21.63
CA ILE A 160 10.04 -5.05 -21.67
C ILE A 160 11.36 -4.63 -22.34
N ASN A 161 11.30 -3.95 -23.50
CA ASN A 161 12.49 -3.43 -24.17
C ASN A 161 13.28 -2.48 -23.28
N LEU A 162 12.62 -1.61 -22.51
CA LEU A 162 13.30 -0.73 -21.55
C LEU A 162 14.03 -1.52 -20.48
N ALA A 163 13.41 -2.57 -19.93
CA ALA A 163 14.05 -3.43 -18.94
C ALA A 163 15.32 -4.12 -19.51
N GLU A 164 15.26 -4.64 -20.73
CA GLU A 164 16.41 -5.22 -21.44
C GLU A 164 17.52 -4.19 -21.69
N LYS A 165 17.17 -2.97 -22.12
CA LYS A 165 18.14 -1.90 -22.34
C LYS A 165 18.79 -1.44 -21.03
N ILE A 166 18.05 -1.39 -19.92
CA ILE A 166 18.61 -1.09 -18.58
C ILE A 166 19.64 -2.17 -18.19
N ASP A 167 19.33 -3.44 -18.40
CA ASP A 167 20.27 -4.54 -18.13
C ASP A 167 21.56 -4.41 -18.95
N ALA A 168 21.43 -4.23 -20.27
CA ALA A 168 22.57 -4.04 -21.16
C ALA A 168 23.40 -2.80 -20.78
N PHE A 169 22.73 -1.69 -20.43
CA PHE A 169 23.38 -0.47 -19.98
C PHE A 169 24.19 -0.71 -18.70
N LEU A 170 23.59 -1.29 -17.66
CA LEU A 170 24.26 -1.51 -16.38
C LEU A 170 25.42 -2.50 -16.49
N LYS A 171 25.27 -3.56 -17.29
CA LYS A 171 26.37 -4.49 -17.62
C LYS A 171 27.52 -3.79 -18.34
N SER A 172 27.22 -2.90 -19.29
CA SER A 172 28.25 -2.10 -20.00
C SER A 172 29.02 -1.16 -19.06
N GLN A 173 28.41 -0.77 -17.93
CA GLN A 173 29.05 0.04 -16.90
C GLN A 173 29.77 -0.83 -15.84
N ASN A 174 29.90 -2.14 -16.06
CA ASN A 174 30.48 -3.12 -15.13
C ASN A 174 29.78 -3.13 -13.75
N VAL A 175 28.48 -2.86 -13.70
CA VAL A 175 27.71 -2.99 -12.47
C VAL A 175 27.45 -4.47 -12.21
N GLN A 176 27.73 -4.93 -10.99
CA GLN A 176 27.48 -6.31 -10.60
C GLN A 176 25.98 -6.59 -10.54
N GLU A 177 25.55 -7.68 -11.17
CA GLU A 177 24.17 -8.17 -11.13
C GLU A 177 23.64 -8.29 -9.71
N ASN A 178 22.37 -7.92 -9.50
CA ASN A 178 21.73 -8.10 -8.21
C ASN A 178 21.51 -9.59 -7.93
N GLN A 179 22.09 -10.07 -6.83
CA GLN A 179 21.94 -11.44 -6.37
C GLN A 179 20.97 -11.53 -5.18
N ILE A 180 20.44 -10.39 -4.74
CA ILE A 180 19.53 -10.33 -3.60
C ILE A 180 18.17 -10.76 -4.09
N GLN A 181 17.61 -11.73 -3.38
CA GLN A 181 16.27 -12.21 -3.65
C GLN A 181 15.31 -11.03 -3.54
N LEU A 182 14.51 -10.85 -4.59
CA LEU A 182 13.47 -9.83 -4.60
C LEU A 182 12.59 -9.99 -3.37
N GLY A 183 12.24 -8.86 -2.75
CA GLY A 183 11.35 -8.87 -1.58
C GLY A 183 9.97 -9.40 -1.97
N PRO A 184 9.10 -9.72 -0.98
CA PRO A 184 7.74 -10.19 -1.23
C PRO A 184 6.87 -9.19 -2.01
N LYS A 185 7.35 -7.96 -2.20
CA LYS A 185 6.68 -6.88 -2.93
C LYS A 185 7.11 -6.80 -4.39
N ASP A 186 8.23 -7.41 -4.76
CA ASP A 186 8.78 -7.40 -6.11
C ASP A 186 8.72 -8.83 -6.63
N SER A 187 7.50 -9.33 -6.80
CA SER A 187 7.27 -10.77 -6.93
C SER A 187 7.80 -11.34 -8.25
N PHE A 188 8.18 -10.49 -9.22
CA PHE A 188 8.91 -10.92 -10.41
C PHE A 188 9.93 -9.90 -10.95
N GLY A 189 10.94 -10.44 -11.62
CA GLY A 189 12.03 -9.71 -12.28
C GLY A 189 12.01 -9.92 -13.78
N PHE A 190 12.23 -8.85 -14.55
CA PHE A 190 12.54 -8.96 -15.98
C PHE A 190 13.99 -9.41 -16.19
N ASN A 191 14.89 -9.02 -15.28
CA ASN A 191 16.31 -9.39 -15.27
C ASN A 191 16.91 -9.17 -13.88
N SER A 192 18.24 -9.27 -13.76
CA SER A 192 18.97 -9.10 -12.50
C SER A 192 18.98 -7.68 -11.94
N PHE A 193 18.51 -6.67 -12.67
CA PHE A 193 18.46 -5.29 -12.18
C PHE A 193 17.05 -4.74 -12.08
N VAL A 194 16.14 -5.25 -12.89
CA VAL A 194 14.80 -4.69 -13.07
C VAL A 194 13.75 -5.67 -12.58
N SER A 195 13.03 -5.27 -11.53
CA SER A 195 11.81 -5.92 -11.08
C SER A 195 10.58 -5.09 -11.41
N ALA A 196 9.42 -5.72 -11.31
CA ALA A 196 8.14 -5.08 -11.53
C ALA A 196 7.19 -5.36 -10.39
N ARG A 197 6.27 -4.40 -10.18
CA ARG A 197 5.26 -4.45 -9.14
C ARG A 197 3.97 -3.81 -9.64
N PHE A 198 2.85 -4.41 -9.27
CA PHE A 198 1.52 -3.85 -9.44
C PHE A 198 0.96 -3.42 -8.07
N ASP A 199 0.80 -2.11 -7.84
CA ASP A 199 0.64 -1.59 -6.47
C ASP A 199 -0.57 -0.67 -6.22
N THR A 200 -1.51 -0.61 -7.16
CA THR A 200 -2.66 0.30 -7.06
C THR A 200 -3.93 -0.40 -7.53
N LEU A 201 -4.98 -0.35 -6.71
CA LEU A 201 -6.33 -0.68 -7.15
C LEU A 201 -6.99 0.58 -7.70
N LYS A 202 -7.13 0.65 -9.04
CA LYS A 202 -7.68 1.82 -9.72
C LYS A 202 -9.15 2.03 -9.38
N LEU A 203 -9.95 0.98 -9.25
CA LEU A 203 -11.35 1.08 -8.83
C LEU A 203 -11.52 1.99 -7.60
N LEU A 204 -10.79 1.72 -6.52
CA LEU A 204 -10.94 2.45 -5.24
C LEU A 204 -9.98 3.63 -5.06
N LYS A 205 -9.06 3.88 -5.99
CA LYS A 205 -7.96 4.85 -5.82
C LYS A 205 -7.13 4.56 -4.56
N LYS A 206 -6.79 3.29 -4.35
CA LYS A 206 -6.03 2.88 -3.16
C LYS A 206 -4.73 2.21 -3.53
N TYR A 207 -3.67 2.51 -2.79
CA TYR A 207 -2.41 1.77 -2.85
C TYR A 207 -2.54 0.45 -2.10
N GLY A 208 -2.11 -0.65 -2.70
CA GLY A 208 -2.08 -1.97 -2.07
C GLY A 208 -1.02 -2.86 -2.71
N GLU A 209 -0.60 -3.91 -2.02
CA GLU A 209 0.32 -4.91 -2.57
C GLU A 209 -0.48 -6.14 -2.99
N PHE A 210 -0.31 -6.57 -4.24
CA PHE A 210 -1.05 -7.70 -4.81
C PHE A 210 -0.10 -8.78 -5.34
N PRO A 211 0.66 -9.49 -4.46
CA PRO A 211 1.64 -10.47 -4.91
C PRO A 211 1.06 -11.58 -5.80
N PHE A 212 -0.20 -11.97 -5.58
CA PHE A 212 -0.87 -12.94 -6.45
C PHE A 212 -0.93 -12.44 -7.90
N PHE A 213 -1.22 -11.15 -8.10
CA PHE A 213 -1.36 -10.58 -9.43
C PHE A 213 0.02 -10.37 -10.07
N ASP A 214 1.03 -9.99 -9.29
CA ASP A 214 2.41 -9.95 -9.76
C ASP A 214 2.87 -11.33 -10.30
N LEU A 215 2.51 -12.43 -9.61
CA LEU A 215 2.84 -13.79 -10.07
C LEU A 215 2.12 -14.16 -11.37
N GLU A 216 0.88 -13.70 -11.57
CA GLU A 216 0.17 -13.92 -12.82
C GLU A 216 0.68 -13.03 -13.95
N LEU A 217 1.11 -11.81 -13.65
CA LEU A 217 1.81 -10.93 -14.59
C LEU A 217 3.12 -11.58 -15.05
N LYS A 218 3.87 -12.22 -14.16
CA LYS A 218 5.07 -12.98 -14.53
C LYS A 218 4.75 -14.04 -15.60
N LYS A 219 3.72 -14.88 -15.34
CA LYS A 219 3.28 -15.91 -16.29
C LYS A 219 2.84 -15.30 -17.63
N PHE A 220 2.14 -14.18 -17.58
CA PHE A 220 1.73 -13.42 -18.77
C PHE A 220 2.93 -12.97 -19.60
N PHE A 221 3.94 -12.35 -18.98
CA PHE A 221 5.16 -11.93 -19.66
C PHE A 221 6.03 -13.09 -20.18
N GLU A 222 6.01 -14.24 -19.53
CA GLU A 222 6.69 -15.46 -20.00
C GLU A 222 5.98 -16.12 -21.19
N ARG A 223 4.65 -15.98 -21.27
CA ARG A 223 3.81 -16.61 -22.30
C ARG A 223 3.76 -15.82 -23.61
N HIS A 224 3.71 -14.49 -23.53
CA HIS A 224 3.46 -13.65 -24.69
C HIS A 224 4.71 -12.94 -25.19
N SER A 225 4.87 -12.93 -26.50
CA SER A 225 5.96 -12.26 -27.18
C SER A 225 5.78 -10.74 -27.22
N LYS A 226 6.88 -10.00 -27.34
CA LYS A 226 6.86 -8.54 -27.51
C LYS A 226 6.03 -8.09 -28.72
N ASP A 227 5.97 -8.91 -29.78
CA ASP A 227 5.18 -8.60 -30.96
C ASP A 227 3.67 -8.63 -30.71
N GLU A 228 3.19 -9.56 -29.87
CA GLU A 228 1.80 -9.62 -29.44
C GLU A 228 1.44 -8.44 -28.54
N LEU A 229 2.39 -7.98 -27.72
CA LEU A 229 2.18 -6.95 -26.70
C LEU A 229 2.38 -5.51 -27.20
N LYS A 230 2.89 -5.31 -28.44
CA LYS A 230 3.34 -3.98 -28.90
C LYS A 230 2.25 -2.92 -29.01
N ASN A 231 1.01 -3.35 -29.26
CA ASN A 231 -0.14 -2.45 -29.41
C ASN A 231 -1.02 -2.40 -28.15
N LEU A 232 -0.57 -2.98 -27.04
CA LEU A 232 -1.30 -2.96 -25.77
C LEU A 232 -0.75 -1.84 -24.87
N PRO A 233 -1.60 -0.87 -24.50
CA PRO A 233 -1.28 0.08 -23.44
C PRO A 233 -1.13 -0.62 -22.09
N VAL A 234 -0.16 -0.24 -21.27
CA VAL A 234 0.02 -0.81 -19.92
C VAL A 234 -1.20 -0.63 -19.01
N GLY A 235 -1.99 0.44 -19.21
CA GLY A 235 -3.21 0.69 -18.46
C GLY A 235 -4.35 -0.30 -18.76
N THR A 236 -4.21 -1.22 -19.71
CA THR A 236 -5.16 -2.33 -19.88
C THR A 236 -4.93 -3.46 -18.87
N LEU A 237 -3.71 -3.60 -18.33
CA LEU A 237 -3.44 -4.53 -17.23
C LEU A 237 -4.21 -4.13 -15.96
N ASP A 238 -4.34 -2.82 -15.75
CA ASP A 238 -5.19 -2.25 -14.69
C ASP A 238 -6.67 -2.63 -14.89
N ALA A 239 -7.14 -2.70 -16.14
CA ALA A 239 -8.52 -3.07 -16.45
C ALA A 239 -8.77 -4.58 -16.24
N VAL A 240 -7.81 -5.42 -16.62
CA VAL A 240 -7.83 -6.87 -16.32
C VAL A 240 -7.86 -7.08 -14.81
N PHE A 241 -7.02 -6.39 -14.05
CA PHE A 241 -7.01 -6.46 -12.59
C PHE A 241 -8.38 -6.08 -12.00
N ASP A 242 -8.93 -4.93 -12.37
CA ASP A 242 -10.25 -4.49 -11.92
C ASP A 242 -11.33 -5.52 -12.30
N LYS A 243 -11.32 -6.08 -13.52
CA LYS A 243 -12.29 -7.09 -13.94
C LYS A 243 -12.20 -8.38 -13.11
N ILE A 244 -11.00 -8.90 -12.89
CA ILE A 244 -10.79 -10.09 -12.03
C ILE A 244 -11.29 -9.79 -10.61
N PHE A 245 -10.92 -8.63 -10.08
CA PHE A 245 -11.31 -8.20 -8.75
C PHE A 245 -12.84 -8.10 -8.62
N THR A 246 -13.51 -7.48 -9.59
CA THR A 246 -14.97 -7.27 -9.59
C THR A 246 -15.79 -8.54 -9.87
N LEU A 247 -15.33 -9.44 -10.75
CA LEU A 247 -16.00 -10.73 -10.99
C LEU A 247 -16.13 -11.55 -9.72
N ARG A 248 -15.19 -11.41 -8.79
CA ARG A 248 -15.17 -12.11 -7.50
C ARG A 248 -15.91 -11.38 -6.38
N LEU A 249 -16.46 -10.20 -6.65
CA LEU A 249 -17.32 -9.48 -5.70
C LEU A 249 -18.79 -9.86 -5.83
N LYS A 250 -19.22 -10.42 -6.97
CA LYS A 250 -20.64 -10.74 -7.22
C LYS A 250 -21.00 -12.08 -6.57
N PRO A 251 -21.82 -12.10 -5.51
CA PRO A 251 -22.17 -13.34 -4.81
C PRO A 251 -23.22 -14.20 -5.57
N ASP A 252 -23.94 -13.62 -6.54
CA ASP A 252 -25.22 -14.17 -7.02
C ASP A 252 -25.14 -15.08 -8.27
N THR A 253 -23.95 -15.41 -8.79
CA THR A 253 -23.83 -16.24 -10.01
C THR A 253 -23.26 -17.63 -9.79
N CYS A 254 -22.90 -17.99 -8.56
CA CYS A 254 -22.50 -19.36 -8.24
C CYS A 254 -23.68 -20.05 -7.55
N ASP A 255 -24.21 -21.10 -8.18
CA ASP A 255 -25.15 -22.01 -7.53
C ASP A 255 -24.58 -22.45 -6.16
N GLU A 256 -25.44 -22.68 -5.17
CA GLU A 256 -25.19 -22.84 -3.72
C GLU A 256 -24.18 -23.96 -3.30
N GLY A 257 -23.34 -24.48 -4.20
CA GLY A 257 -22.32 -25.50 -3.93
C GLY A 257 -20.89 -25.13 -4.32
N ASP A 258 -20.65 -24.03 -5.04
CA ASP A 258 -19.29 -23.69 -5.52
C ASP A 258 -18.64 -22.63 -4.63
N TYR A 259 -17.47 -22.99 -4.08
CA TYR A 259 -16.69 -22.20 -3.13
C TYR A 259 -16.41 -20.77 -3.65
N VAL A 260 -17.25 -19.81 -3.25
CA VAL A 260 -16.97 -18.38 -3.40
C VAL A 260 -15.93 -18.01 -2.35
N ILE A 261 -14.67 -18.27 -2.69
CA ILE A 261 -13.53 -17.66 -2.01
C ILE A 261 -13.59 -16.17 -2.31
N SER A 262 -13.73 -15.39 -1.25
CA SER A 262 -14.00 -13.95 -1.31
C SER A 262 -12.79 -13.20 -1.88
N ALA A 263 -12.99 -12.01 -2.44
CA ALA A 263 -11.89 -11.12 -2.81
C ALA A 263 -10.90 -10.89 -1.64
N ILE A 264 -11.35 -11.03 -0.38
CA ILE A 264 -10.52 -11.00 0.81
C ILE A 264 -9.51 -12.14 0.83
N ASP A 265 -9.89 -13.36 0.47
CA ASP A 265 -8.99 -14.53 0.52
C ASP A 265 -7.90 -14.45 -0.57
N LEU A 266 -8.22 -13.85 -1.73
CA LEU A 266 -7.25 -13.54 -2.79
C LEU A 266 -6.16 -12.57 -2.34
N ILE A 267 -6.51 -11.66 -1.43
CA ILE A 267 -5.61 -10.59 -0.98
C ILE A 267 -4.95 -10.94 0.35
N THR A 268 -5.62 -11.70 1.20
CA THR A 268 -5.11 -12.09 2.52
C THR A 268 -4.21 -13.31 2.47
N LEU A 269 -4.40 -14.23 1.50
CA LEU A 269 -3.52 -15.38 1.17
C LEU A 269 -2.70 -15.88 2.39
N ASP A 270 -3.42 -16.07 3.50
CA ASP A 270 -2.83 -16.19 4.84
C ASP A 270 -2.27 -17.61 5.00
N GLU A 271 -1.17 -17.76 5.74
CA GLU A 271 -0.55 -19.07 6.01
C GLU A 271 -1.52 -20.06 6.68
N ARG A 272 -2.63 -19.57 7.25
CA ARG A 272 -3.69 -20.37 7.86
C ARG A 272 -4.49 -21.20 6.84
N TYR A 273 -4.68 -20.74 5.61
CA TYR A 273 -5.40 -21.49 4.56
C TYR A 273 -4.53 -22.55 3.88
N LYS A 274 -3.20 -22.44 4.00
CA LYS A 274 -2.25 -23.45 3.48
C LYS A 274 -2.32 -24.80 4.21
N LYS A 275 -3.21 -24.97 5.19
CA LYS A 275 -3.28 -26.20 6.01
C LYS A 275 -4.22 -27.26 5.44
N ASP A 276 -5.20 -26.87 4.62
CA ASP A 276 -6.05 -27.79 3.83
C ASP A 276 -5.62 -27.73 2.35
N ILE A 277 -4.52 -28.44 2.05
CA ILE A 277 -3.64 -28.20 0.89
C ILE A 277 -4.24 -28.64 -0.46
N SER A 278 -5.10 -29.66 -0.53
CA SER A 278 -5.56 -30.20 -1.81
C SER A 278 -6.48 -29.24 -2.56
N ASP A 279 -7.53 -28.80 -1.88
CA ASP A 279 -8.59 -27.98 -2.48
C ASP A 279 -8.06 -26.58 -2.77
N TYR A 280 -7.12 -26.11 -1.96
CA TYR A 280 -6.42 -24.86 -2.16
C TYR A 280 -5.53 -24.85 -3.43
N GLN A 281 -4.82 -25.95 -3.72
CA GLN A 281 -3.97 -26.03 -4.91
C GLN A 281 -4.81 -26.05 -6.19
N GLU A 282 -5.85 -26.87 -6.22
CA GLU A 282 -6.80 -26.95 -7.34
C GLU A 282 -7.48 -25.59 -7.56
N TYR A 283 -7.95 -24.95 -6.49
CA TYR A 283 -8.52 -23.60 -6.56
C TYR A 283 -7.53 -22.57 -7.12
N MET A 284 -6.29 -22.52 -6.62
CA MET A 284 -5.29 -21.58 -7.12
C MET A 284 -4.94 -21.84 -8.58
N GLU A 285 -5.01 -23.10 -9.03
CA GLU A 285 -4.83 -23.46 -10.42
C GLU A 285 -6.00 -22.97 -11.29
N GLU A 286 -7.25 -23.20 -10.89
CA GLU A 286 -8.43 -22.68 -11.58
C GLU A 286 -8.46 -21.15 -11.61
N PHE A 287 -8.12 -20.52 -10.48
CA PHE A 287 -8.01 -19.07 -10.38
C PHE A 287 -6.93 -18.53 -11.33
N SER A 288 -5.75 -19.16 -11.36
CA SER A 288 -4.71 -18.80 -12.34
C SER A 288 -5.22 -19.00 -13.78
N LYS A 289 -5.90 -20.10 -14.10
CA LYS A 289 -6.51 -20.32 -15.43
C LYS A 289 -7.48 -19.20 -15.80
N ALA A 290 -8.33 -18.75 -14.88
CA ALA A 290 -9.26 -17.65 -15.11
C ALA A 290 -8.54 -16.32 -15.37
N ILE A 291 -7.51 -15.99 -14.59
CA ILE A 291 -6.70 -14.78 -14.83
C ILE A 291 -6.01 -14.84 -16.19
N GLN A 292 -5.40 -15.98 -16.52
CA GLN A 292 -4.71 -16.17 -17.78
C GLN A 292 -5.68 -16.12 -18.97
N HIS A 293 -6.90 -16.62 -18.82
CA HIS A 293 -7.96 -16.45 -19.82
C HIS A 293 -8.29 -14.98 -20.06
N GLU A 294 -8.39 -14.17 -18.99
CA GLU A 294 -8.63 -12.73 -19.12
C GLU A 294 -7.47 -11.99 -19.81
N PHE A 295 -6.23 -12.42 -19.61
CA PHE A 295 -5.10 -11.90 -20.37
C PHE A 295 -5.13 -12.30 -21.85
N ASP A 296 -5.44 -13.57 -22.14
CA ASP A 296 -5.55 -14.06 -23.51
C ASP A 296 -6.67 -13.33 -24.28
N GLU A 297 -7.80 -13.07 -23.62
CA GLU A 297 -8.91 -12.30 -24.19
C GLU A 297 -8.56 -10.82 -24.35
N LEU A 298 -7.79 -10.23 -23.44
CA LEU A 298 -7.28 -8.86 -23.60
C LEU A 298 -6.44 -8.74 -24.89
N ILE A 299 -5.58 -9.72 -25.17
CA ILE A 299 -4.73 -9.70 -26.38
C ILE A 299 -5.58 -9.81 -27.64
N LYS A 300 -6.59 -10.69 -27.65
CA LYS A 300 -7.46 -10.87 -28.82
C LYS A 300 -8.38 -9.69 -29.06
N ASN A 301 -8.93 -9.11 -27.99
CA ASN A 301 -10.04 -8.18 -28.03
C ASN A 301 -9.83 -6.97 -27.09
N PRO A 302 -8.75 -6.16 -27.26
CA PRO A 302 -8.43 -5.07 -26.34
C PRO A 302 -9.55 -4.03 -26.22
N GLU A 303 -10.31 -3.83 -27.30
CA GLU A 303 -11.42 -2.87 -27.35
C GLU A 303 -12.62 -3.30 -26.50
N VAL A 304 -12.88 -4.61 -26.40
CA VAL A 304 -13.95 -5.15 -25.57
C VAL A 304 -13.65 -4.90 -24.09
N TYR A 305 -12.39 -5.02 -23.68
CA TYR A 305 -11.96 -4.75 -22.30
C TYR A 305 -12.17 -3.30 -21.87
N LEU A 306 -12.04 -2.37 -22.82
CA LEU A 306 -12.20 -0.95 -22.56
C LEU A 306 -13.65 -0.47 -22.77
N GLY A 307 -14.61 -1.38 -22.92
CA GLY A 307 -16.02 -1.05 -23.08
C GLY A 307 -16.36 -0.44 -24.44
N VAL A 308 -15.50 -0.60 -25.45
CA VAL A 308 -15.74 -0.15 -26.83
C VAL A 308 -16.52 -1.23 -27.57
N THR A 309 -17.70 -1.58 -27.06
CA THR A 309 -18.69 -2.17 -27.96
C THR A 309 -19.27 -1.01 -28.74
N ASP A 310 -19.21 -1.07 -30.08
CA ASP A 310 -19.87 -0.16 -31.01
C ASP A 310 -21.37 -0.09 -30.70
N GLN A 311 -21.77 0.65 -29.67
CA GLN A 311 -23.05 1.33 -29.66
C GLN A 311 -22.89 2.50 -30.63
N LYS A 312 -22.80 2.17 -31.93
CA LYS A 312 -23.46 3.01 -32.93
C LYS A 312 -24.94 2.98 -32.56
N GLN A 313 -25.33 3.79 -31.57
CA GLN A 313 -26.68 4.29 -31.53
C GLN A 313 -26.86 4.98 -32.88
N ASP A 314 -27.70 4.37 -33.73
CA ASP A 314 -28.26 5.01 -34.90
C ASP A 314 -28.92 6.33 -34.46
N TYR A 315 -28.13 7.41 -34.42
CA TYR A 315 -28.63 8.77 -34.55
C TYR A 315 -28.92 9.02 -36.04
N SER A 316 -29.70 8.13 -36.65
CA SER A 316 -30.33 8.40 -37.93
C SER A 316 -31.60 9.21 -37.68
N GLY A 317 -31.45 10.53 -37.67
CA GLY A 317 -32.45 11.43 -38.21
C GLY A 317 -33.51 11.97 -37.25
N GLU A 318 -33.19 13.07 -36.60
CA GLU A 318 -34.15 14.18 -36.51
C GLU A 318 -33.51 15.42 -37.12
N LYS A 319 -33.90 15.72 -38.37
CA LYS A 319 -33.56 16.95 -39.08
C LYS A 319 -34.21 18.13 -38.34
N ALA A 320 -33.43 18.84 -37.51
CA ALA A 320 -33.76 20.19 -37.10
C ALA A 320 -33.19 21.18 -38.14
N THR A 321 -34.05 21.53 -39.09
CA THR A 321 -34.08 22.74 -39.93
C THR A 321 -32.92 23.74 -39.80
N GLU A 322 -32.04 23.77 -40.81
CA GLU A 322 -31.32 24.97 -41.19
C GLU A 322 -32.33 26.00 -41.72
N LYS A 323 -32.39 27.16 -41.06
CA LYS A 323 -32.99 28.37 -41.65
C LYS A 323 -31.89 29.12 -42.40
N GLU A 324 -32.14 29.26 -43.70
CA GLU A 324 -31.48 30.18 -44.62
C GLU A 324 -31.34 31.58 -44.04
N HIS A 325 -30.13 32.16 -44.12
CA HIS A 325 -29.94 33.59 -44.36
C HIS A 325 -28.89 33.76 -45.46
N GLN A 326 -29.37 34.16 -46.64
CA GLN A 326 -28.60 34.65 -47.78
C GLN A 326 -28.37 36.17 -47.67
N GLY A 327 -27.23 36.59 -48.21
CA GLY A 327 -26.89 37.98 -48.57
C GLY A 327 -25.99 38.64 -47.51
N VAL A 328 -24.77 39.12 -47.81
CA VAL A 328 -24.38 40.04 -48.88
C VAL A 328 -22.90 39.89 -49.23
N GLU A 329 -22.58 40.19 -50.49
CA GLU A 329 -21.29 40.14 -51.21
C GLU A 329 -20.21 41.15 -50.75
N ASP A 330 -18.98 40.83 -51.19
CA ASP A 330 -17.84 41.70 -51.55
C ASP A 330 -17.02 42.42 -50.47
N ALA A 331 -15.74 42.01 -50.33
CA ALA A 331 -14.62 42.79 -50.86
C ALA A 331 -13.26 42.08 -50.67
N GLN A 332 -12.39 42.34 -51.64
CA GLN A 332 -11.03 41.88 -51.86
C GLN A 332 -9.97 42.35 -50.82
N THR A 333 -8.87 41.59 -50.85
CA THR A 333 -7.45 41.97 -50.74
C THR A 333 -6.80 42.29 -49.39
N ASP A 334 -5.69 41.57 -49.20
CA ASP A 334 -4.34 42.03 -48.86
C ASP A 334 -3.67 41.49 -47.58
N ASN A 335 -2.40 41.17 -47.82
CA ASN A 335 -1.34 40.81 -46.91
C ASN A 335 -1.33 41.66 -45.63
N ASP A 336 -0.98 41.06 -44.49
CA ASP A 336 0.32 41.36 -43.89
C ASP A 336 0.69 40.45 -42.73
N LYS A 337 2.01 40.26 -42.64
CA LYS A 337 2.76 39.67 -41.53
C LYS A 337 2.45 40.38 -40.22
N VAL A 338 2.23 39.63 -39.15
CA VAL A 338 2.44 40.12 -37.78
C VAL A 338 3.15 39.04 -36.97
N GLU A 339 4.41 39.33 -36.63
CA GLU A 339 5.11 38.75 -35.48
C GLU A 339 4.32 39.07 -34.20
N LEU A 340 4.15 38.10 -33.31
CA LEU A 340 3.94 38.44 -31.90
C LEU A 340 4.66 37.43 -31.01
N ALA A 341 5.62 37.97 -30.28
CA ALA A 341 6.40 37.29 -29.27
C ALA A 341 5.72 37.35 -27.90
N THR A 342 6.19 36.45 -27.04
CA THR A 342 6.34 36.54 -25.57
C THR A 342 5.11 36.45 -24.65
N ASP A 343 5.22 35.42 -23.80
CA ASP A 343 5.02 35.42 -22.35
C ASP A 343 3.67 35.86 -21.78
N LEU A 344 2.97 34.91 -21.15
CA LEU A 344 2.10 35.22 -20.01
C LEU A 344 2.11 34.09 -18.98
N ASP A 345 2.86 34.40 -17.93
CA ASP A 345 2.83 33.90 -16.57
C ASP A 345 1.39 33.80 -16.02
N CYS A 346 1.06 32.71 -15.33
CA CYS A 346 -0.24 32.51 -14.67
C CYS A 346 -0.02 31.93 -13.27
N THR A 347 0.19 32.84 -12.33
CA THR A 347 -0.04 32.62 -10.91
C THR A 347 -1.55 32.73 -10.60
N SER A 348 -2.04 31.78 -9.81
CA SER A 348 -3.38 31.65 -9.18
C SER A 348 -3.68 32.80 -8.17
N PRO A 349 -4.83 32.95 -7.44
CA PRO A 349 -6.11 32.19 -7.37
C PRO A 349 -7.41 33.05 -7.28
N ASN A 350 -8.59 32.43 -7.36
CA ASN A 350 -9.83 32.85 -6.66
C ASN A 350 -10.77 31.63 -6.56
N SER A 351 -11.04 31.08 -5.37
CA SER A 351 -11.97 31.54 -4.32
C SER A 351 -13.44 31.54 -4.78
N VAL A 352 -14.13 30.41 -4.60
CA VAL A 352 -15.60 30.36 -4.56
C VAL A 352 -16.00 29.77 -3.22
N LEU A 353 -16.44 30.69 -2.36
CA LEU A 353 -17.13 30.46 -1.10
C LEU A 353 -18.51 29.84 -1.40
N PHE A 354 -18.83 28.69 -0.80
CA PHE A 354 -20.21 28.27 -0.63
C PHE A 354 -20.59 28.42 0.84
N SER A 355 -21.39 29.44 1.12
CA SER A 355 -22.19 29.56 2.34
C SER A 355 -23.39 28.62 2.25
N LEU A 356 -23.58 27.78 3.25
CA LEU A 356 -24.89 27.21 3.56
C LEU A 356 -25.24 27.55 5.00
N ASP A 357 -26.14 28.53 5.11
CA ASP A 357 -27.01 28.74 6.25
C ASP A 357 -27.94 27.54 6.40
N SER A 358 -28.02 26.99 7.61
CA SER A 358 -29.25 26.35 8.10
C SER A 358 -29.35 26.56 9.60
N LYS A 359 -30.09 27.60 9.98
CA LYS A 359 -30.74 27.71 11.30
C LYS A 359 -31.93 26.76 11.35
N ASP A 360 -32.22 26.37 12.60
CA ASP A 360 -33.44 25.74 13.11
C ASP A 360 -33.62 24.23 12.88
N SER A 361 -33.32 23.45 13.92
CA SER A 361 -34.41 22.89 14.74
C SER A 361 -33.87 22.32 16.06
N ASN A 362 -34.47 22.78 17.16
CA ASN A 362 -34.33 22.22 18.50
C ASN A 362 -34.66 20.72 18.50
N PHE A 363 -33.71 19.88 18.91
CA PHE A 363 -34.01 18.53 19.41
C PHE A 363 -33.31 18.31 20.74
N ARG A 364 -34.11 18.38 21.80
CA ARG A 364 -33.75 18.18 23.18
C ARG A 364 -34.09 16.75 23.52
N GLU A 365 -33.13 15.83 23.41
CA GLU A 365 -33.28 14.49 23.96
C GLU A 365 -32.65 14.43 25.35
N SER A 366 -33.55 14.40 26.32
CA SER A 366 -33.34 13.93 27.69
C SER A 366 -32.94 12.45 27.69
N PHE A 367 -31.77 12.15 28.23
CA PHE A 367 -31.37 10.78 28.57
C PHE A 367 -32.16 10.29 29.79
N PRO A 368 -32.72 9.07 29.80
CA PRO A 368 -33.26 8.48 31.02
C PRO A 368 -32.13 7.88 31.87
N ASP A 369 -32.27 8.13 33.16
CA ASP A 369 -31.49 7.63 34.28
C ASP A 369 -31.58 6.10 34.36
N LEU A 370 -30.43 5.43 34.30
CA LEU A 370 -30.29 3.97 34.24
C LEU A 370 -30.20 3.35 35.65
N SER A 371 -31.04 3.83 36.57
CA SER A 371 -31.07 3.43 37.97
C SER A 371 -32.46 2.98 38.45
N SER A 372 -33.14 2.06 37.75
CA SER A 372 -34.33 1.39 38.31
C SER A 372 -34.79 0.15 37.53
N TRP A 373 -34.01 -0.92 37.51
CA TRP A 373 -34.52 -2.25 37.13
C TRP A 373 -34.13 -3.26 38.20
N THR A 374 -34.87 -3.24 39.30
CA THR A 374 -35.08 -4.41 40.16
C THR A 374 -36.55 -4.43 40.49
N ASN A 375 -37.27 -5.43 39.97
CA ASN A 375 -38.18 -6.27 40.77
C ASN A 375 -38.84 -7.36 39.91
N ASP A 376 -38.93 -8.52 40.54
CA ASP A 376 -39.97 -9.53 40.43
C ASP A 376 -40.11 -10.33 39.12
N ALA A 377 -39.54 -11.54 39.15
CA ALA A 377 -40.17 -12.70 38.53
C ALA A 377 -39.95 -13.93 39.44
N ASP A 378 -40.98 -14.23 40.22
CA ASP A 378 -41.20 -15.54 40.85
C ASP A 378 -41.38 -16.58 39.75
N HIS A 379 -40.37 -17.43 39.54
CA HIS A 379 -40.56 -18.76 39.00
C HIS A 379 -39.72 -19.75 39.82
N ALA A 380 -40.45 -20.68 40.45
CA ALA A 380 -39.89 -21.78 41.20
C ALA A 380 -39.19 -22.75 40.24
N GLU A 381 -37.86 -22.68 40.21
CA GLU A 381 -37.01 -23.75 39.68
C GLU A 381 -36.10 -24.29 40.79
N THR A 382 -35.93 -25.61 40.71
CA THR A 382 -35.16 -26.53 41.55
C THR A 382 -33.80 -26.00 42.05
N PRO A 383 -33.33 -26.42 43.24
CA PRO A 383 -32.05 -25.97 43.78
C PRO A 383 -30.89 -26.54 42.97
N GLU A 384 -30.44 -25.80 41.96
CA GLU A 384 -29.15 -26.04 41.32
C GLU A 384 -28.03 -25.80 42.33
N ALA A 385 -27.09 -26.74 42.37
CA ALA A 385 -25.90 -26.67 43.20
C ALA A 385 -25.16 -25.34 42.97
N PRO A 386 -24.53 -24.76 44.01
CA PRO A 386 -23.87 -23.46 43.88
C PRO A 386 -22.81 -23.52 42.78
N LEU A 387 -23.11 -22.89 41.64
CA LEU A 387 -22.16 -22.63 40.57
C LEU A 387 -20.91 -22.02 41.21
N SER A 388 -19.82 -22.76 41.07
CA SER A 388 -18.53 -22.41 41.65
C SER A 388 -18.18 -21.02 41.14
N ARG A 389 -18.15 -20.01 42.02
CA ARG A 389 -17.76 -18.66 41.62
C ARG A 389 -16.40 -18.76 40.91
N PRO A 390 -16.23 -18.19 39.71
CA PRO A 390 -14.96 -18.24 39.01
C PRO A 390 -13.89 -17.69 39.94
N LEU A 391 -12.84 -18.50 40.15
CA LEU A 391 -11.71 -18.12 40.99
C LEU A 391 -11.08 -16.87 40.39
N ARG A 392 -11.00 -15.79 41.16
CA ARG A 392 -10.33 -14.56 40.71
C ARG A 392 -8.92 -14.91 40.22
N PRO A 393 -8.53 -14.50 39.00
CA PRO A 393 -7.20 -14.80 38.50
C PRO A 393 -6.16 -14.19 39.43
N LYS A 394 -5.15 -14.98 39.84
CA LYS A 394 -3.98 -14.45 40.53
C LYS A 394 -3.16 -13.71 39.49
N LEU A 395 -3.17 -12.38 39.54
CA LEU A 395 -2.44 -11.53 38.59
C LEU A 395 -1.06 -11.14 39.12
N ASN A 396 -0.09 -10.97 38.23
CA ASN A 396 1.21 -10.40 38.56
C ASN A 396 1.07 -8.90 38.89
N PRO A 397 1.36 -8.45 40.13
CA PRO A 397 1.17 -7.05 40.52
C PRO A 397 1.99 -6.05 39.69
N GLN A 398 3.19 -6.44 39.24
CA GLN A 398 4.03 -5.59 38.39
C GLN A 398 3.44 -5.43 36.99
N ALA A 399 2.92 -6.52 36.41
CA ALA A 399 2.26 -6.47 35.11
C ALA A 399 0.96 -5.64 35.16
N VAL A 400 0.20 -5.76 36.27
CA VAL A 400 -0.99 -4.92 36.53
C VAL A 400 -0.63 -3.44 36.54
N HIS A 401 0.37 -3.06 37.33
CA HIS A 401 0.83 -1.67 37.39
C HIS A 401 1.35 -1.17 36.03
N HIS A 402 2.09 -2.00 35.30
CA HIS A 402 2.59 -1.63 33.98
C HIS A 402 1.46 -1.43 32.96
N PHE A 403 0.42 -2.28 33.00
CA PHE A 403 -0.75 -2.15 32.13
C PHE A 403 -1.52 -0.87 32.43
N GLN A 404 -1.73 -0.55 33.71
CA GLN A 404 -2.36 0.70 34.15
C GLN A 404 -1.57 1.94 33.67
N ASN A 405 -0.25 1.93 33.79
CA ASN A 405 0.59 3.01 33.26
C ASN A 405 0.47 3.19 31.74
N LEU A 406 0.28 2.10 31.00
CA LEU A 406 0.07 2.16 29.55
C LEU A 406 -1.32 2.73 29.20
N LEU A 407 -2.36 2.38 29.96
CA LEU A 407 -3.68 3.02 29.83
C LEU A 407 -3.60 4.54 30.07
N ASP A 408 -2.90 4.95 31.13
CA ASP A 408 -2.69 6.38 31.42
C ASP A 408 -1.94 7.10 30.29
N GLN A 409 -0.97 6.44 29.66
CA GLN A 409 -0.27 6.98 28.48
C GLN A 409 -1.19 7.13 27.27
N ILE A 410 -2.08 6.17 27.01
CA ILE A 410 -3.08 6.26 25.93
C ILE A 410 -4.01 7.46 26.18
N LYS A 411 -4.51 7.61 27.42
CA LYS A 411 -5.36 8.74 27.82
C LYS A 411 -4.63 10.09 27.69
N ALA A 412 -3.42 10.20 28.20
CA ALA A 412 -2.63 11.42 28.10
C ALA A 412 -2.31 11.79 26.64
N LYS A 413 -2.12 10.79 25.76
CA LYS A 413 -1.96 11.04 24.32
C LYS A 413 -3.28 11.44 23.64
N SER A 414 -4.42 10.88 24.03
CA SER A 414 -5.71 11.27 23.47
C SER A 414 -6.04 12.73 23.76
N GLU A 415 -5.78 13.18 24.99
CA GLU A 415 -5.98 14.59 25.40
C GLU A 415 -5.09 15.58 24.62
N LYS A 416 -3.93 15.13 24.12
CA LYS A 416 -3.05 15.96 23.28
C LYS A 416 -3.62 16.19 21.87
N PHE A 417 -4.50 15.31 21.36
CA PHE A 417 -5.12 15.48 20.04
C PHE A 417 -6.15 16.62 20.00
N ASN A 418 -6.81 16.88 21.13
CA ASN A 418 -7.79 17.96 21.28
C ASN A 418 -7.17 19.34 20.93
N ARG A 419 -5.89 19.52 21.23
CA ARG A 419 -5.15 20.77 20.97
C ARG A 419 -4.81 20.99 19.48
N ASN A 420 -4.90 19.95 18.64
CA ASN A 420 -4.35 19.94 17.28
C ASN A 420 -5.41 19.69 16.19
N ASN A 421 -6.70 19.95 16.46
CA ASN A 421 -7.79 19.80 15.49
C ASN A 421 -7.93 18.39 14.86
N ASN A 422 -7.46 17.33 15.54
CA ASN A 422 -7.47 15.95 15.04
C ASN A 422 -8.58 15.11 15.71
N ARG A 423 -9.85 15.52 15.53
CA ARG A 423 -11.02 14.96 16.23
C ARG A 423 -11.18 13.44 16.09
N LEU A 424 -11.04 12.90 14.87
CA LEU A 424 -11.17 11.45 14.64
C LEU A 424 -10.15 10.63 15.44
N LYS A 425 -8.93 11.15 15.59
CA LYS A 425 -7.84 10.47 16.31
C LYS A 425 -8.03 10.55 17.82
N GLU A 426 -8.50 11.70 18.31
CA GLU A 426 -8.93 11.84 19.70
C GLU A 426 -10.03 10.84 20.04
N GLU A 427 -11.11 10.82 19.26
CA GLU A 427 -12.25 9.91 19.46
C GLU A 427 -11.80 8.44 19.44
N THR A 428 -10.93 8.07 18.50
CA THR A 428 -10.37 6.72 18.41
C THR A 428 -9.50 6.36 19.61
N ALA A 429 -8.62 7.26 20.05
CA ALA A 429 -7.75 7.02 21.20
C ALA A 429 -8.54 6.94 22.53
N VAL A 430 -9.56 7.77 22.70
CA VAL A 430 -10.47 7.72 23.86
C VAL A 430 -11.25 6.39 23.87
N LYS A 431 -11.76 5.96 22.71
CA LYS A 431 -12.46 4.69 22.56
C LYS A 431 -11.55 3.50 22.88
N LEU A 432 -10.32 3.50 22.38
CA LEU A 432 -9.32 2.48 22.69
C LEU A 432 -9.05 2.39 24.19
N HIS A 433 -8.78 3.53 24.85
CA HIS A 433 -8.55 3.57 26.30
C HIS A 433 -9.74 2.99 27.07
N LYS A 434 -10.96 3.43 26.75
CA LYS A 434 -12.19 2.97 27.42
C LYS A 434 -12.36 1.46 27.30
N ASN A 435 -12.18 0.93 26.09
CA ASN A 435 -12.37 -0.49 25.81
C ASN A 435 -11.30 -1.35 26.50
N LEU A 436 -10.02 -1.00 26.38
CA LEU A 436 -8.94 -1.74 27.06
C LEU A 436 -9.10 -1.73 28.59
N ASN A 437 -9.51 -0.61 29.17
CA ASN A 437 -9.78 -0.53 30.61
C ASN A 437 -10.98 -1.39 31.03
N ALA A 438 -12.05 -1.41 30.22
CA ALA A 438 -13.22 -2.23 30.48
C ALA A 438 -12.91 -3.74 30.46
N GLU A 439 -12.15 -4.20 29.46
CA GLU A 439 -11.72 -5.60 29.38
C GLU A 439 -10.78 -5.95 30.54
N PHE A 440 -9.90 -5.04 30.94
CA PHE A 440 -9.02 -5.25 32.08
C PHE A 440 -9.78 -5.39 33.40
N ILE A 441 -10.82 -4.57 33.64
CA ILE A 441 -11.69 -4.70 34.82
C ILE A 441 -12.44 -6.04 34.81
N GLN A 442 -12.95 -6.46 33.65
CA GLN A 442 -13.62 -7.76 33.51
C GLN A 442 -12.66 -8.90 33.85
N TYR A 443 -11.43 -8.85 33.32
CA TYR A 443 -10.40 -9.86 33.61
C TYR A 443 -9.99 -9.85 35.08
N GLN A 444 -9.71 -8.68 35.68
CA GLN A 444 -9.35 -8.56 37.10
C GLN A 444 -10.43 -9.09 38.06
N SER A 445 -11.71 -8.94 37.68
CA SER A 445 -12.83 -9.43 38.47
C SER A 445 -13.09 -10.93 38.31
N GLY A 446 -12.41 -11.60 37.36
CA GLY A 446 -12.63 -13.01 37.02
C GLY A 446 -13.91 -13.23 36.21
N LYS A 447 -14.45 -12.20 35.55
CA LYS A 447 -15.64 -12.32 34.69
C LYS A 447 -15.34 -12.91 33.32
N ILE A 448 -14.11 -12.77 32.86
CA ILE A 448 -13.62 -13.32 31.59
C ILE A 448 -12.30 -14.04 31.81
N GLU A 449 -12.06 -15.07 31.00
CA GLU A 449 -10.81 -15.82 31.00
C GLU A 449 -9.68 -15.05 30.31
N PHE A 450 -8.44 -15.46 30.54
CA PHE A 450 -7.27 -14.77 29.98
C PHE A 450 -7.28 -14.73 28.44
N ASP A 451 -7.67 -15.84 27.79
CA ASP A 451 -7.72 -15.90 26.33
C ASP A 451 -8.73 -14.92 25.76
N GLN A 452 -9.90 -14.80 26.40
CA GLN A 452 -10.93 -13.82 26.03
C GLN A 452 -10.43 -12.38 26.24
N PHE A 453 -9.76 -12.11 27.36
CA PHE A 453 -9.14 -10.79 27.61
C PHE A 453 -8.11 -10.44 26.53
N LYS A 454 -7.20 -11.36 26.20
CA LYS A 454 -6.16 -11.18 25.20
C LYS A 454 -6.75 -10.93 23.81
N GLU A 455 -7.72 -11.75 23.41
CA GLU A 455 -8.39 -11.66 22.11
C GLU A 455 -9.09 -10.30 21.96
N ARG A 456 -9.94 -9.91 22.91
CA ARG A 456 -10.68 -8.64 22.87
C ARG A 456 -9.76 -7.42 22.92
N CYS A 457 -8.71 -7.44 23.74
CA CYS A 457 -7.73 -6.36 23.72
C CYS A 457 -7.00 -6.27 22.37
N SER A 458 -6.67 -7.40 21.75
CA SER A 458 -6.03 -7.42 20.43
C SER A 458 -6.96 -6.87 19.35
N GLU A 459 -8.23 -7.23 19.39
CA GLU A 459 -9.28 -6.69 18.51
C GLU A 459 -9.38 -5.17 18.63
N HIS A 460 -9.52 -4.64 19.86
CA HIS A 460 -9.59 -3.19 20.09
C HIS A 460 -8.34 -2.45 19.61
N ILE A 461 -7.16 -3.03 19.79
CA ILE A 461 -5.89 -2.49 19.28
C ILE A 461 -5.90 -2.48 17.76
N ASN A 462 -6.25 -3.59 17.11
CA ASN A 462 -6.24 -3.70 15.65
C ASN A 462 -7.21 -2.71 15.00
N ILE A 463 -8.41 -2.53 15.57
CA ILE A 463 -9.38 -1.53 15.09
C ILE A 463 -8.83 -0.09 15.20
N SER A 464 -8.09 0.21 16.27
CA SER A 464 -7.60 1.58 16.55
C SER A 464 -6.26 1.90 15.89
N ARG A 465 -5.47 0.87 15.58
CA ARG A 465 -4.11 0.96 15.04
C ARG A 465 -4.00 1.81 13.78
N PRO A 466 -4.79 1.61 12.70
CA PRO A 466 -4.62 2.36 11.46
C PRO A 466 -4.77 3.87 11.62
N ILE A 467 -5.64 4.29 12.52
CA ILE A 467 -5.92 5.72 12.75
C ILE A 467 -4.83 6.36 13.61
N LEU A 468 -4.29 5.62 14.58
CA LEU A 468 -3.38 6.15 15.59
C LEU A 468 -1.89 6.02 15.21
N GLU A 469 -1.50 4.99 14.46
CA GLU A 469 -0.08 4.77 14.07
C GLU A 469 0.47 5.83 13.09
N VAL A 470 -0.41 6.60 12.44
CA VAL A 470 -0.01 7.77 11.64
C VAL A 470 0.73 8.82 12.49
N HIS A 471 0.57 8.79 13.83
CA HIS A 471 1.31 9.66 14.74
C HIS A 471 2.48 8.97 15.43
N THR A 472 3.59 9.72 15.52
CA THR A 472 4.84 9.29 16.16
C THR A 472 4.61 8.75 17.57
N GLY A 473 5.17 7.57 17.84
CA GLY A 473 5.17 6.92 19.16
C GLY A 473 3.94 6.07 19.48
N TRP A 474 2.92 5.97 18.63
CA TRP A 474 1.80 5.03 18.85
C TRP A 474 2.19 3.57 18.58
N LYS A 475 3.02 3.33 17.57
CA LYS A 475 3.54 1.99 17.24
C LYS A 475 4.25 1.34 18.43
N GLU A 476 5.14 2.08 19.09
CA GLU A 476 5.83 1.61 20.30
C GLU A 476 4.85 1.34 21.46
N LEU A 477 3.86 2.22 21.63
CA LEU A 477 2.84 2.07 22.66
C LEU A 477 2.03 0.77 22.46
N PHE A 478 1.62 0.45 21.23
CA PHE A 478 0.92 -0.80 20.93
C PHE A 478 1.75 -2.05 21.22
N ILE A 479 3.03 -2.03 20.86
CA ILE A 479 3.96 -3.14 21.16
C ILE A 479 4.05 -3.34 22.67
N ASN A 480 4.17 -2.26 23.45
CA ASN A 480 4.26 -2.34 24.91
C ASN A 480 2.96 -2.86 25.54
N VAL A 481 1.79 -2.45 25.02
CA VAL A 481 0.49 -2.97 25.46
C VAL A 481 0.39 -4.49 25.22
N LEU A 482 0.72 -4.97 24.01
CA LEU A 482 0.65 -6.40 23.68
C LEU A 482 1.61 -7.27 24.51
N LYS A 483 2.84 -6.78 24.74
CA LYS A 483 3.81 -7.43 25.64
C LYS A 483 3.25 -7.56 27.06
N THR A 484 2.58 -6.52 27.54
CA THR A 484 2.02 -6.49 28.91
C THR A 484 0.78 -7.37 29.05
N ILE A 485 -0.08 -7.42 28.03
CA ILE A 485 -1.21 -8.37 27.99
C ILE A 485 -0.68 -9.80 28.13
N THR A 486 0.38 -10.12 27.39
CA THR A 486 0.99 -11.46 27.45
C THR A 486 1.56 -11.76 28.85
N SER A 487 2.19 -10.78 29.53
CA SER A 487 2.75 -11.00 30.87
C SER A 487 1.69 -11.11 31.98
N LEU A 488 0.46 -10.61 31.76
CA LEU A 488 -0.66 -10.73 32.70
C LEU A 488 -1.22 -12.16 32.83
N GLY A 489 -1.05 -13.02 31.82
CA GLY A 489 -1.53 -14.42 31.83
C GLY A 489 -0.53 -15.43 32.37
N ILE A 490 0.75 -15.05 32.55
CA ILE A 490 1.87 -15.97 32.79
C ILE A 490 2.27 -15.95 34.28
N VAL A 491 1.31 -16.12 35.20
CA VAL A 491 1.61 -16.08 36.65
C VAL A 491 2.34 -17.33 37.17
N PRO A 492 2.02 -18.57 36.76
CA PRO A 492 2.78 -19.74 37.22
C PRO A 492 4.20 -19.81 36.63
N LEU A 493 4.40 -19.32 35.39
CA LEU A 493 5.69 -19.39 34.72
C LEU A 493 6.67 -18.33 35.20
N TYR A 494 6.21 -17.17 35.70
CA TYR A 494 7.12 -16.11 36.17
C TYR A 494 7.91 -16.56 37.42
N HIS A 495 7.32 -17.34 38.32
CA HIS A 495 8.04 -17.97 39.44
C HIS A 495 8.99 -19.10 38.99
N TYR A 496 8.66 -19.81 37.90
CA TYR A 496 9.49 -20.86 37.31
C TYR A 496 10.67 -20.31 36.51
N ILE A 497 10.48 -19.21 35.77
CA ILE A 497 11.51 -18.55 34.94
C ILE A 497 12.48 -17.73 35.81
N ASN A 498 12.02 -17.14 36.91
CA ASN A 498 12.90 -16.41 37.82
C ASN A 498 13.70 -17.36 38.75
N SER A 499 13.36 -18.67 38.78
CA SER A 499 14.13 -19.71 39.47
C SER A 499 15.01 -20.55 38.53
N ASN A 500 14.74 -20.59 37.22
CA ASN A 500 15.62 -21.20 36.22
C ASN A 500 15.71 -20.35 34.95
N ARG A 501 16.90 -19.78 34.71
CA ARG A 501 17.24 -18.96 33.54
C ARG A 501 17.31 -19.79 32.25
N GLN A 502 16.17 -20.16 31.68
CA GLN A 502 16.07 -20.56 30.28
C GLN A 502 14.83 -19.93 29.63
N THR A 503 15.07 -19.18 28.56
CA THR A 503 14.07 -18.52 27.74
C THR A 503 13.40 -19.54 26.81
N PHE A 504 12.07 -19.69 26.95
CA PHE A 504 11.23 -20.39 25.98
C PHE A 504 10.48 -19.36 25.13
N PHE A 505 10.98 -19.08 23.93
CA PHE A 505 10.14 -18.65 22.82
C PHE A 505 10.64 -19.34 21.55
N ASN A 506 9.74 -20.07 20.90
CA ASN A 506 9.94 -20.52 19.54
C ASN A 506 10.17 -19.30 18.63
N LYS A 507 11.19 -19.43 17.79
CA LYS A 507 11.72 -18.42 16.85
C LYS A 507 10.62 -17.63 16.14
N VAL A 508 10.55 -16.34 16.45
CA VAL A 508 10.03 -15.32 15.54
C VAL A 508 11.22 -14.47 15.10
N ASN A 509 11.70 -14.71 13.89
CA ASN A 509 12.80 -13.95 13.29
C ASN A 509 12.33 -12.54 12.94
N THR A 510 12.69 -11.56 13.76
CA THR A 510 12.64 -10.15 13.36
C THR A 510 13.98 -9.48 13.68
N ASP A 511 14.45 -8.66 12.74
CA ASP A 511 15.77 -8.01 12.74
C ASP A 511 16.09 -7.15 13.97
N SER A 512 15.07 -6.80 14.76
CA SER A 512 15.22 -6.09 16.02
C SER A 512 15.84 -6.98 17.11
N ILE A 513 15.57 -8.29 17.08
CA ILE A 513 16.12 -9.26 18.04
C ILE A 513 17.57 -9.59 17.70
N ASN A 514 17.93 -9.68 16.41
CA ASN A 514 19.32 -9.86 15.98
C ASN A 514 20.25 -8.73 16.47
N LYS A 515 19.72 -7.50 16.61
CA LYS A 515 20.47 -6.37 17.17
C LYS A 515 20.65 -6.49 18.69
N VAL A 516 19.67 -7.03 19.40
CA VAL A 516 19.75 -7.29 20.85
C VAL A 516 20.70 -8.47 21.13
N ASP A 517 20.63 -9.56 20.35
CA ASP A 517 21.54 -10.70 20.43
C ASP A 517 22.99 -10.31 20.13
N LYS A 518 23.20 -9.35 19.22
CA LYS A 518 24.53 -8.81 18.90
C LYS A 518 25.09 -7.96 20.04
N ILE A 519 24.23 -7.18 20.71
CA ILE A 519 24.60 -6.43 21.93
C ILE A 519 24.89 -7.40 23.08
N GLU A 520 24.11 -8.47 23.23
CA GLU A 520 24.30 -9.50 24.25
C GLU A 520 25.60 -10.30 24.03
N LYS A 521 25.91 -10.69 22.80
CA LYS A 521 27.20 -11.31 22.45
C LYS A 521 28.36 -10.37 22.76
N THR A 522 28.25 -9.09 22.40
CA THR A 522 29.31 -8.09 22.67
C THR A 522 29.53 -7.89 24.17
N LEU A 523 28.46 -7.87 24.97
CA LEU A 523 28.52 -7.76 26.43
C LEU A 523 29.12 -9.01 27.10
N ASN A 524 28.87 -10.20 26.56
CA ASN A 524 29.44 -11.44 27.08
C ASN A 524 30.93 -11.57 26.73
N THR A 525 31.36 -11.16 25.54
CA THR A 525 32.79 -11.09 25.18
C THR A 525 33.54 -10.09 26.07
N LEU A 526 32.98 -8.90 26.30
CA LEU A 526 33.55 -7.92 27.25
C LEU A 526 33.66 -8.47 28.68
N LYS A 527 32.75 -9.33 29.12
CA LYS A 527 32.79 -9.98 30.44
C LYS A 527 33.84 -11.07 30.55
N GLU A 528 34.09 -11.81 29.47
CA GLU A 528 35.16 -12.82 29.45
C GLU A 528 36.54 -12.17 29.37
N ASP A 529 36.69 -11.06 28.63
CA ASP A 529 37.93 -10.27 28.61
C ASP A 529 38.24 -9.68 30.00
N ILE A 530 37.22 -9.20 30.73
CA ILE A 530 37.37 -8.70 32.12
C ILE A 530 37.67 -9.85 33.12
N ARG A 531 37.27 -11.09 32.82
CA ARG A 531 37.57 -12.27 33.67
C ARG A 531 38.88 -12.95 33.32
N GLY A 532 39.43 -12.73 32.13
CA GLY A 532 40.71 -13.26 31.68
C GLY A 532 41.94 -12.53 32.25
N GLU A 533 41.76 -11.36 32.85
CA GLU A 533 42.85 -10.57 33.48
C GLU A 533 43.02 -10.83 34.99
N SER A 534 42.61 -12.00 35.51
CA SER A 534 43.01 -12.38 36.87
C SER A 534 44.45 -12.90 36.88
N PHE A 535 45.36 -11.98 37.18
CA PHE A 535 46.73 -12.13 37.70
C PHE A 535 47.06 -13.54 38.22
N ASP A 536 47.92 -14.24 37.48
CA ASP A 536 48.66 -15.39 37.96
C ASP A 536 49.84 -14.88 38.81
N ALA A 537 49.58 -14.62 40.10
CA ALA A 537 50.61 -14.33 41.08
C ALA A 537 51.15 -15.67 41.64
N GLY A 538 52.05 -16.29 40.88
CA GLY A 538 52.85 -17.40 41.37
C GLY A 538 53.79 -16.94 42.48
N PHE A 539 53.50 -17.36 43.72
CA PHE A 539 54.48 -17.38 44.80
C PHE A 539 55.03 -18.80 44.95
N VAL A 540 56.31 -18.95 44.60
CA VAL A 540 57.17 -20.09 44.95
C VAL A 540 58.33 -19.54 45.76
N GLN A 541 58.19 -19.61 47.09
CA GLN A 541 59.09 -20.22 48.09
C GLN A 541 58.87 -19.61 49.48
#